data_AF-A0A8T4BIQ1-F1
#
_entry.id   AF-A0A8T4BIQ1-F1
#
_cell.length_a   1.000
_cell.length_b   1.000
_cell.length_c   1.000
_cell.angle_alpha   90.00
_cell.angle_beta   90.00
_cell.angle_gamma   90.00
#
_symmetry.space_group_name_H-M   'P 1'
#
loop_
_entity.id
_entity.type
_entity.pdbx_description
1 polymer ?
#
loop_
_entity_poly.entity_id
_entity_poly.type
_entity_poly.pdbx_seq_one_letter_code
_entity_poly.pdbx_strand_id
1 'polypeptide(L)' 'MGRSFADWLAQQDQAVVAKTRAGDEANKPLLNQLNWIWVNNLMNKKADLNPSSAELLDWVTSGQIDAMRK' A
#
# COMPACT_ATOMS: atom_id res chain seq x y z
N MET A 1 -0.60 17.08 5.41
CA MET A 1 0.25 15.88 5.56
C MET A 1 -0.70 14.72 5.81
N GLY A 2 -0.77 13.76 4.87
CA GLY A 2 -1.61 12.56 5.02
C GLY A 2 -1.03 11.59 6.05
N ARG A 3 -1.70 10.45 6.26
CA ARG A 3 -1.16 9.38 7.13
C ARG A 3 0.09 8.76 6.50
N SER A 4 1.00 8.20 7.31
CA SER A 4 2.15 7.49 6.77
C SER A 4 1.72 6.18 6.08
N PHE A 5 2.57 5.65 5.21
CA PHE A 5 2.32 4.36 4.58
C PHE A 5 2.16 3.24 5.62
N ALA A 6 2.96 3.27 6.70
CA ALA A 6 2.88 2.28 7.77
C ALA A 6 1.54 2.36 8.53
N ASP A 7 1.07 3.57 8.82
CA ASP A 7 -0.23 3.78 9.47
C ASP A 7 -1.39 3.31 8.59
N TRP A 8 -1.28 3.55 7.28
CA TRP A 8 -2.25 3.04 6.31
C TRP A 8 -2.24 1.51 6.23
N LEU A 9 -1.05 0.91 6.16
CA LEU A 9 -0.88 -0.54 6.03
C LEU A 9 -1.41 -1.29 7.26
N ALA A 10 -1.28 -0.71 8.45
CA ALA A 10 -1.83 -1.24 9.70
C ALA A 10 -3.38 -1.27 9.72
N GLN A 11 -4.05 -0.42 8.93
CA GLN A 11 -5.51 -0.39 8.82
C GLN A 11 -6.05 -1.41 7.82
N GLN A 12 -5.19 -2.03 7.01
CA GLN A 12 -5.58 -3.01 6.00
C GLN A 12 -5.79 -4.38 6.62
N ASP A 13 -6.44 -5.26 5.86
CA ASP A 13 -6.51 -6.68 6.21
C ASP A 13 -5.10 -7.28 6.22
N GLN A 14 -4.61 -7.63 7.41
CA GLN A 14 -3.26 -8.14 7.59
C GLN A 14 -3.01 -9.47 6.88
N ALA A 15 -4.06 -10.27 6.64
CA ALA A 15 -3.94 -11.50 5.85
C ALA A 15 -3.68 -11.19 4.37
N VAL A 16 -4.26 -10.11 3.85
CA VAL A 16 -4.02 -9.64 2.48
C VAL A 16 -2.62 -9.02 2.38
N VAL A 17 -2.25 -8.16 3.33
CA VAL A 17 -0.90 -7.57 3.40
C VAL A 17 0.17 -8.66 3.41
N ALA A 18 0.01 -9.68 4.26
CA ALA A 18 0.95 -10.80 4.33
C ALA A 18 1.07 -11.54 2.99
N LYS A 19 -0.05 -11.80 2.30
CA LYS A 19 -0.04 -12.43 0.96
C LYS A 19 0.64 -11.55 -0.08
N THR A 20 0.35 -10.26 -0.07
CA THR A 20 0.88 -9.31 -1.04
C THR A 20 2.39 -9.06 -0.85
N ARG A 21 2.89 -9.14 0.38
CA ARG A 21 4.30 -8.96 0.72
C ARG A 21 5.10 -10.26 0.83
N ALA A 22 4.47 -11.41 0.66
CA ALA A 22 5.12 -12.72 0.78
C ALA A 22 6.31 -12.83 -0.18
N GLY A 23 7.50 -13.10 0.36
CA GLY A 23 8.75 -13.20 -0.40
C GLY A 23 9.41 -11.85 -0.74
N ASP A 24 8.85 -10.73 -0.27
CA ASP A 24 9.38 -9.36 -0.47
C ASP A 24 9.39 -8.55 0.85
N GLU A 25 9.44 -9.23 1.99
CA GLU A 25 9.27 -8.62 3.32
C GLU A 25 10.42 -7.68 3.69
N ALA A 26 11.64 -8.02 3.27
CA ALA A 26 12.86 -7.27 3.57
C ALA A 26 13.06 -6.03 2.69
N ASN A 27 12.31 -5.92 1.59
CA ASN A 27 12.45 -4.82 0.66
C ASN A 27 11.40 -3.73 0.91
N LYS A 28 11.66 -2.55 0.35
CA LYS A 28 10.66 -1.48 0.32
C LYS A 28 9.40 -1.95 -0.41
N PRO A 29 8.21 -1.61 0.11
CA PRO A 29 6.95 -1.93 -0.56
C PRO A 29 6.91 -1.34 -1.96
N LEU A 30 6.44 -2.12 -2.93
CA LEU A 30 6.26 -1.67 -4.30
C LEU A 30 4.87 -1.07 -4.50
N LEU A 31 4.76 -0.07 -5.37
CA LEU A 31 3.46 0.49 -5.76
C LEU A 31 2.49 -0.59 -6.25
N ASN A 32 3.00 -1.61 -6.95
CA ASN A 32 2.17 -2.72 -7.41
C ASN A 32 1.56 -3.54 -6.26
N GLN A 33 2.24 -3.67 -5.12
CA GLN A 33 1.71 -4.32 -3.92
C GLN A 33 0.55 -3.50 -3.34
N LEU A 34 0.71 -2.18 -3.28
CA LEU A 34 -0.38 -1.29 -2.85
C LEU A 34 -1.59 -1.39 -3.78
N ASN A 35 -1.35 -1.41 -5.11
CA ASN A 35 -2.42 -1.58 -6.09
C ASN A 35 -3.21 -2.88 -5.88
N TRP A 36 -2.53 -3.96 -5.50
CA TRP A 36 -3.18 -5.23 -5.21
C TRP A 36 -4.11 -5.14 -3.99
N ILE A 37 -3.63 -4.55 -2.89
CA ILE A 37 -4.44 -4.32 -1.68
C ILE A 37 -5.63 -3.40 -2.00
N TRP A 38 -5.40 -2.37 -2.80
CA TRP A 38 -6.44 -1.45 -3.26
C TRP A 38 -7.55 -2.18 -4.03
N VAL A 39 -7.19 -2.96 -5.05
CA VAL A 39 -8.17 -3.73 -5.81
C VAL A 39 -8.93 -4.70 -4.90
N ASN A 40 -8.24 -5.38 -3.98
CA ASN A 40 -8.89 -6.25 -3.00
C ASN A 40 -9.93 -5.50 -2.14
N ASN A 41 -9.60 -4.30 -1.67
CA ASN A 41 -10.52 -3.46 -0.89
C ASN A 41 -11.75 -3.04 -1.71
N LEU A 42 -11.54 -2.67 -2.99
CA LEU A 42 -12.64 -2.34 -3.91
C LEU A 42 -13.57 -3.53 -4.12
N MET A 43 -13.02 -4.73 -4.35
CA MET A 43 -13.79 -5.96 -4.51
C MET A 43 -14.60 -6.32 -3.27
N ASN A 44 -14.09 -5.97 -2.08
CA ASN A 44 -14.76 -6.19 -0.79
C ASN A 44 -15.63 -5.02 -0.33
N LYS A 45 -15.90 -4.03 -1.19
CA LYS A 45 -16.71 -2.82 -0.88
C LYS A 45 -16.16 -1.96 0.27
N LYS A 46 -14.84 -2.00 0.51
CA LYS A 46 -14.13 -1.20 1.53
C LYS A 46 -13.30 -0.09 0.87
N ALA A 47 -13.92 0.66 -0.03
CA ALA A 47 -13.23 1.66 -0.84
C ALA A 47 -12.66 2.83 -0.01
N ASP A 48 -13.24 3.07 1.15
CA ASP A 48 -12.86 4.06 2.17
C ASP A 48 -11.48 3.80 2.81
N LEU A 49 -11.04 2.54 2.84
CA LEU A 49 -9.73 2.17 3.37
C LEU A 49 -8.58 2.49 2.41
N ASN A 50 -8.88 2.84 1.15
CA ASN A 50 -7.86 3.12 0.15
C ASN A 50 -7.18 4.47 0.40
N PRO A 51 -5.93 4.63 -0.03
CA PRO A 51 -5.24 5.90 0.06
C PRO A 51 -5.81 6.89 -0.97
N SER A 52 -5.73 8.17 -0.64
CA SER A 52 -5.96 9.23 -1.61
C SER A 52 -4.80 9.35 -2.60
N SER A 53 -5.04 9.94 -3.77
CA SER A 53 -3.97 10.20 -4.75
C SER A 53 -2.85 11.09 -4.19
N ALA A 54 -3.17 11.99 -3.25
CA ALA A 54 -2.19 12.84 -2.58
C ALA A 54 -1.29 12.05 -1.62
N GLU A 55 -1.85 11.13 -0.84
CA GLU A 55 -1.08 10.21 0.01
C GLU A 55 -0.16 9.33 -0.82
N LEU A 56 -0.68 8.79 -1.92
CA LEU A 56 0.07 7.91 -2.81
C LEU A 56 1.26 8.65 -3.47
N LEU A 57 1.05 9.90 -3.91
CA LEU A 57 2.12 10.76 -4.41
C LEU A 57 3.15 11.10 -3.33
N ASP A 58 2.71 11.40 -2.10
CA ASP A 58 3.59 11.68 -0.97
C ASP A 58 4.48 10.49 -0.65
N TRP A 59 3.93 9.28 -0.58
CA TRP A 59 4.70 8.08 -0.26
C TRP A 59 5.74 7.70 -1.32
N VAL A 60 5.43 7.92 -2.60
CA VAL A 60 6.38 7.72 -3.70
C VAL A 60 7.49 8.78 -3.65
N THR A 61 7.13 10.06 -3.49
CA THR A 61 8.11 11.16 -3.49
C THR A 61 8.97 11.20 -2.23
N SER A 62 8.44 10.75 -1.09
CA SER A 62 9.19 10.61 0.17
C SER A 62 10.01 9.31 0.24
N GLY A 63 9.88 8.41 -0.75
CA GLY A 63 10.59 7.13 -0.79
C GLY A 63 10.15 6.10 0.26
N GLN A 64 8.93 6.24 0.79
CA GLN A 64 8.28 5.24 1.67
C GLN A 64 7.91 3.97 0.89
N ILE A 65 7.58 4.12 -0.39
CA ILE A 65 7.34 3.03 -1.33
C ILE A 65 8.13 3.25 -2.62
N ASP A 66 8.46 2.16 -3.30
CA ASP A 66 9.12 2.22 -4.60
C ASP A 66 8.08 2.11 -5.72
N ALA A 67 8.08 3.07 -6.65
CA ALA A 67 7.19 3.03 -7.82
C ALA A 67 7.51 1.83 -8.73
N MET A 68 8.81 1.56 -8.94
CA MET A 68 9.33 0.41 -9.67
C MET A 68 10.70 0.02 -9.09
N ARG A 69 11.00 -1.28 -9.03
CA ARG A 69 12.35 -1.77 -8.76
C ARG A 69 13.06 -1.98 -10.10
N LYS A 70 14.29 -1.46 -10.22
CA LYS A 70 15.16 -1.74 -11.38
C LYS A 70 15.81 -3.11 -11.25
#